data_AF-A0A4Q3HPH6-F1
#
_entry.id   AF-A0A4Q3HPH6-F1
#
_cell.length_a   1.000
_cell.length_b   1.000
_cell.length_c   1.000
_cell.angle_alpha   90.00
_cell.angle_beta   90.00
_cell.angle_gamma   90.00
#
_symmetry.space_group_name_H-M   'P 1'
#
loop_
_entity.id
_entity.type
_entity.pdbx_description
1 polymer ?
#
loop_
_entity_poly.entity_id
_entity_poly.type
_entity_poly.pdbx_seq_one_letter_code
_entity_poly.pdbx_strand_id
1 'polypeptide(L)'
;MASAVLHENTVIDISTVPHLGLPLLLSVLTLILAGLVLWQLETARGLMRRLFDALGPGPDRGFDHAVQGLIRLSVVLTRILQPGRLEIYVTATFILLALTLLVPPFLFNEFPTMPAFPQTVALHEWVFLGIAVIGVAAVLRAADRLTAIVALGIQGFAIAVLFLLFGAPDLSFTQFMVETLSVVILALVMTRLRLTPSDHRPLLQRLFDGTIALACGTGFTLLLLKSVETPFDNALTDFFNAYSKVIAHGANVVNVIIVDFRGVDTLGEIAVVMITGLAVLALVRVRAGTKTELGAGGAKRTATAIPIGKTAAKAPTTKAPQAKPSTGRPDR
;
A
#
# COMPACT_ATOMS: atom_id res chain seq x y z
N MET A 1 -52.54 -11.28 28.90
CA MET A 1 -51.27 -11.74 28.31
C MET A 1 -51.47 -13.04 27.52
N ALA A 2 -52.02 -14.12 28.10
CA ALA A 2 -52.27 -15.37 27.36
C ALA A 2 -53.23 -15.20 26.16
N SER A 3 -54.35 -14.49 26.35
CA SER A 3 -55.36 -14.25 25.29
C SER A 3 -54.82 -13.41 24.12
N ALA A 4 -53.81 -12.56 24.38
CA ALA A 4 -53.16 -11.76 23.35
C ALA A 4 -52.13 -12.56 22.53
N VAL A 5 -51.48 -13.55 23.15
CA VAL A 5 -50.56 -14.46 22.44
C VAL A 5 -51.34 -15.52 21.65
N LEU A 6 -52.42 -16.05 22.23
CA LEU A 6 -53.22 -17.15 21.66
C LEU A 6 -54.33 -16.67 20.72
N HIS A 7 -54.60 -15.36 20.64
CA HIS A 7 -55.67 -14.75 19.82
C HIS A 7 -57.09 -15.29 20.08
N GLU A 8 -57.31 -15.97 21.21
CA GLU A 8 -58.61 -16.44 21.67
C GLU A 8 -58.86 -15.99 23.11
N ASN A 9 -60.13 -15.72 23.45
CA ASN A 9 -60.51 -15.22 24.78
C ASN A 9 -60.39 -16.33 25.83
N THR A 10 -59.17 -16.50 26.36
CA THR A 10 -58.86 -17.48 27.40
C THR A 10 -59.04 -16.86 28.78
N VAL A 11 -60.04 -17.33 29.51
CA VAL A 11 -60.26 -16.98 30.92
C VAL A 11 -59.27 -17.79 31.77
N ILE A 12 -58.44 -17.11 32.56
CA ILE A 12 -57.47 -17.74 33.45
C ILE A 12 -58.05 -17.70 34.87
N ASP A 13 -58.42 -18.87 35.40
CA ASP A 13 -58.83 -18.99 36.80
C ASP A 13 -57.59 -19.09 37.70
N ILE A 14 -57.45 -18.13 38.61
CA ILE A 14 -56.38 -18.13 39.63
C ILE A 14 -57.02 -18.53 40.97
N SER A 15 -56.75 -19.75 41.41
CA SER A 15 -57.17 -20.26 42.71
C SER A 15 -55.94 -20.46 43.61
N THR A 16 -56.08 -20.13 44.89
CA THR A 16 -55.07 -20.38 45.93
C THR A 16 -55.11 -21.81 46.46
N VAL A 17 -56.17 -22.56 46.13
CA VAL A 17 -56.32 -23.97 46.50
C VAL A 17 -55.73 -24.84 45.40
N PRO A 18 -54.86 -25.82 45.70
CA PRO A 18 -54.28 -26.68 44.69
C PRO A 18 -55.37 -27.48 43.97
N HIS A 19 -55.59 -27.14 42.71
CA HIS A 19 -56.38 -27.95 41.79
C HIS A 19 -55.77 -29.36 41.66
N LEU A 20 -56.55 -30.38 42.01
CA LEU A 20 -56.18 -31.79 41.85
C LEU A 20 -56.33 -32.19 40.37
N GLY A 21 -55.31 -31.87 39.57
CA GLY A 21 -55.26 -32.17 38.14
C GLY A 21 -53.92 -32.72 37.68
N LEU A 22 -53.81 -33.02 36.37
CA LEU A 22 -52.58 -33.44 35.71
C LEU A 22 -51.35 -32.55 36.03
N PRO A 23 -51.45 -31.20 36.10
CA PRO A 23 -50.30 -30.35 36.44
C PRO A 23 -49.74 -30.60 37.84
N LEU A 24 -50.62 -30.86 38.82
CA LEU A 24 -50.22 -31.17 40.20
C LEU A 24 -49.52 -32.54 40.23
N LEU A 25 -50.08 -33.53 39.54
CA LEU A 25 -49.49 -34.86 39.45
C LEU A 25 -48.09 -34.82 38.81
N LEU A 26 -47.93 -34.09 37.69
CA LEU A 26 -46.63 -33.89 37.06
C LEU A 26 -45.64 -33.15 37.97
N SER A 27 -46.10 -32.19 38.77
CA SER A 27 -45.25 -31.48 39.74
C SER A 27 -44.80 -32.37 40.90
N VAL A 28 -45.68 -33.24 41.41
CA VAL A 28 -45.30 -34.24 42.42
C VAL A 28 -44.35 -35.27 41.82
N LEU A 29 -44.60 -35.71 40.58
CA LEU A 29 -43.74 -36.63 39.87
C LEU A 29 -42.33 -36.05 39.63
N THR A 30 -42.22 -34.76 39.25
CA THR A 30 -40.91 -34.10 39.11
C THR A 30 -40.19 -33.99 40.44
N LEU A 31 -40.88 -33.74 41.55
CA LEU A 31 -40.28 -33.75 42.88
C LEU A 31 -39.76 -35.14 43.28
N ILE A 32 -40.52 -36.20 42.99
CA ILE A 32 -40.11 -37.58 43.25
C ILE A 32 -38.89 -37.95 42.38
N LEU A 33 -38.94 -37.64 41.08
CA LEU A 33 -37.82 -37.87 40.15
C LEU A 33 -36.58 -37.08 40.57
N ALA A 34 -36.74 -35.81 40.92
CA ALA A 34 -35.64 -34.98 41.40
C ALA A 34 -35.05 -35.54 42.70
N GLY A 35 -35.89 -35.96 43.66
CA GLY A 35 -35.45 -36.61 44.88
C GLY A 35 -34.67 -37.90 44.62
N LEU A 36 -35.13 -38.73 43.67
CA LEU A 36 -34.47 -39.97 43.28
C LEU A 36 -33.13 -39.73 42.59
N VAL A 37 -33.04 -38.72 41.71
CA VAL A 37 -31.78 -38.31 41.07
C VAL A 37 -30.80 -37.72 42.09
N LEU A 38 -31.28 -36.94 43.06
CA LEU A 38 -30.45 -36.37 44.13
C LEU A 38 -29.97 -37.46 45.09
N TRP A 39 -30.79 -38.47 45.39
CA TRP A 39 -30.37 -39.61 46.20
C TRP A 39 -29.27 -40.42 45.47
N GLN A 40 -29.34 -40.52 44.14
CA GLN A 40 -28.36 -41.22 43.30
C GLN A 40 -27.40 -40.29 42.57
N LEU A 41 -27.01 -39.20 43.24
CA LEU A 41 -26.23 -38.10 42.66
C LEU A 41 -24.90 -38.55 42.05
N GLU A 42 -24.22 -39.53 42.64
CA GLU A 42 -22.92 -40.02 42.14
C GLU A 42 -23.06 -40.79 40.82
N THR A 43 -24.03 -41.68 40.73
CA THR A 43 -24.38 -42.42 39.51
C THR A 43 -24.92 -41.50 38.43
N ALA A 44 -25.78 -40.54 38.78
CA ALA A 44 -26.31 -39.55 37.84
C ALA A 44 -25.18 -38.67 37.26
N ARG A 45 -24.23 -38.23 38.09
CA ARG A 45 -23.03 -37.50 37.65
C ARG A 45 -22.14 -38.35 36.76
N GLY A 46 -21.95 -39.63 37.09
CA GLY A 46 -21.17 -40.57 36.29
C GLY A 46 -21.77 -40.79 34.90
N LEU A 47 -23.09 -40.93 34.82
CA LEU A 47 -23.82 -41.11 33.56
C LEU A 47 -23.86 -39.83 32.74
N MET A 48 -24.05 -38.68 33.38
CA MET A 48 -23.96 -37.36 32.75
C MET A 48 -22.56 -37.10 32.18
N ARG A 49 -21.48 -37.38 32.91
CA ARG A 49 -20.11 -37.26 32.39
C ARG A 49 -19.89 -38.13 31.16
N ARG A 50 -20.29 -39.41 31.19
CA ARG A 50 -20.18 -40.31 30.04
C ARG A 50 -20.99 -39.81 28.83
N LEU A 51 -22.18 -39.26 29.07
CA LEU A 51 -23.00 -38.66 28.01
C LEU A 51 -22.31 -37.43 27.41
N PHE A 52 -21.84 -36.49 28.23
CA PHE A 52 -21.15 -35.30 27.74
C PHE A 52 -19.83 -35.62 27.03
N ASP A 53 -19.08 -36.61 27.53
CA ASP A 53 -17.87 -37.10 26.86
C ASP A 53 -18.21 -37.76 25.51
N ALA A 54 -19.33 -38.47 25.40
CA ALA A 54 -19.81 -39.10 24.16
C ALA A 54 -20.43 -38.10 23.17
N LEU A 55 -21.12 -37.06 23.65
CA LEU A 55 -21.61 -35.93 22.86
C LEU A 55 -20.46 -35.07 22.31
N GLY A 56 -19.25 -35.25 22.84
CA GLY A 56 -18.04 -34.65 22.34
C GLY A 56 -17.89 -33.18 22.74
N PRO A 57 -16.93 -32.47 22.14
CA PRO A 57 -16.71 -31.06 22.42
C PRO A 57 -17.96 -30.23 22.15
N GLY A 58 -18.37 -29.42 23.12
CA GLY A 58 -19.49 -28.49 22.95
C GLY A 58 -19.29 -27.47 21.80
N PRO A 59 -20.33 -26.68 21.49
CA PRO A 59 -20.32 -25.70 20.41
C PRO A 59 -19.19 -24.66 20.52
N ASP A 60 -18.65 -24.45 21.73
CA ASP A 60 -17.50 -23.57 22.00
C ASP A 60 -16.28 -23.92 21.15
N ARG A 61 -15.98 -25.22 20.93
CA ARG A 61 -14.85 -25.60 20.06
C ARG A 61 -15.09 -25.21 18.60
N GLY A 62 -16.33 -25.26 18.14
CA GLY A 62 -16.69 -24.81 16.79
C GLY A 62 -16.47 -23.31 16.62
N PHE A 63 -16.87 -22.52 17.62
CA PHE A 63 -16.62 -21.08 17.66
C PHE A 63 -15.12 -20.76 17.69
N ASP A 64 -14.35 -21.44 18.54
CA ASP A 64 -12.90 -21.25 18.63
C ASP A 64 -12.21 -21.57 17.29
N HIS A 65 -12.60 -22.65 16.61
CA HIS A 65 -12.07 -22.98 15.29
C HIS A 65 -12.44 -21.95 14.23
N ALA A 66 -13.66 -21.41 14.26
CA ALA A 66 -14.07 -20.35 13.34
C ALA A 66 -13.23 -19.08 13.55
N VAL A 67 -13.04 -18.65 14.80
CA VAL A 67 -12.21 -17.48 15.14
C VAL A 67 -10.76 -17.71 14.73
N GLN A 68 -10.19 -18.88 15.03
CA GLN A 68 -8.83 -19.22 14.62
C GLN A 68 -8.68 -19.26 13.09
N GLY A 69 -9.69 -19.79 12.39
CA GLY A 69 -9.75 -19.80 10.92
C GLY A 69 -9.73 -18.38 10.35
N LEU A 70 -10.53 -17.47 10.92
CA LEU A 70 -10.57 -16.08 10.52
C LEU A 70 -9.23 -15.36 10.73
N ILE A 71 -8.58 -15.57 11.87
CA ILE A 71 -7.25 -14.99 12.15
C ILE A 71 -6.21 -15.53 11.15
N ARG A 72 -6.20 -16.85 10.90
CA ARG A 72 -5.28 -17.45 9.92
C ARG A 72 -5.51 -16.89 8.52
N LEU A 73 -6.76 -16.77 8.10
CA LEU A 73 -7.13 -16.16 6.83
C LEU A 73 -6.63 -14.71 6.73
N SER A 74 -6.84 -13.91 7.78
CA SER A 74 -6.36 -12.53 7.86
C SER A 74 -4.83 -12.44 7.71
N VAL A 75 -4.08 -13.31 8.38
CA VAL A 75 -2.62 -13.36 8.27
C VAL A 75 -2.19 -13.76 6.85
N VAL A 76 -2.85 -14.74 6.24
CA VAL A 76 -2.56 -15.16 4.86
C VAL A 76 -2.83 -14.02 3.87
N LEU A 77 -4.00 -13.38 3.96
CA LEU A 77 -4.36 -12.24 3.11
C LEU A 77 -3.39 -11.08 3.29
N THR A 78 -3.02 -10.75 4.53
CA THR A 78 -2.05 -9.68 4.83
C THR A 78 -0.69 -9.99 4.22
N ARG A 79 -0.24 -11.25 4.28
CA ARG A 79 1.06 -11.65 3.71
C ARG A 79 1.08 -11.58 2.18
N ILE A 80 -0.07 -11.84 1.54
CA ILE A 80 -0.24 -11.73 0.08
C ILE A 80 -0.31 -10.27 -0.34
N LEU A 81 -1.11 -9.45 0.35
CA LEU A 81 -1.36 -8.06 -0.01
C LEU A 81 -0.23 -7.12 0.41
N GLN A 82 0.44 -7.39 1.53
CA GLN A 82 1.50 -6.56 2.10
C GLN A 82 2.84 -7.32 2.21
N PRO A 83 3.45 -7.74 1.10
CA PRO A 83 4.71 -8.48 1.12
C PRO A 83 5.93 -7.62 1.51
N GLY A 84 5.77 -6.30 1.64
CA GLY A 84 6.83 -5.36 2.05
C GLY A 84 7.82 -5.00 0.93
N ARG A 85 7.61 -5.49 -0.30
CA ARG A 85 8.47 -5.21 -1.46
C ARG A 85 7.83 -4.14 -2.35
N LEU A 86 8.52 -2.99 -2.51
CA LEU A 86 8.05 -1.88 -3.34
C LEU A 86 7.75 -2.31 -4.80
N GLU A 87 8.60 -3.17 -5.35
CA GLU A 87 8.45 -3.71 -6.70
C GLU A 87 7.08 -4.36 -6.93
N ILE A 88 6.55 -5.10 -5.96
CA ILE A 88 5.24 -5.77 -6.09
C ILE A 88 4.12 -4.73 -6.12
N TYR A 89 4.18 -3.72 -5.25
CA TYR A 89 3.18 -2.65 -5.23
C TYR A 89 3.19 -1.87 -6.54
N VAL A 90 4.37 -1.47 -7.03
CA VAL A 90 4.52 -0.74 -8.30
C VAL A 90 4.03 -1.57 -9.48
N THR A 91 4.38 -2.87 -9.53
CA THR A 91 3.92 -3.79 -10.58
C THR A 91 2.40 -3.94 -10.56
N ALA A 92 1.80 -4.11 -9.38
CA ALA A 92 0.36 -4.21 -9.23
C ALA A 92 -0.36 -2.91 -9.66
N THR A 93 0.20 -1.74 -9.33
CA THR A 93 -0.31 -0.44 -9.78
C THR A 93 -0.25 -0.31 -11.30
N PHE A 94 0.86 -0.70 -11.94
CA PHE A 94 0.96 -0.65 -13.40
C PHE A 94 0.05 -1.67 -14.10
N ILE A 95 -0.14 -2.86 -13.54
CA ILE A 95 -1.13 -3.82 -14.04
C ILE A 95 -2.53 -3.21 -13.99
N LEU A 96 -2.91 -2.62 -12.85
CA LEU A 96 -4.21 -1.97 -12.70
C LEU A 96 -4.36 -0.78 -13.65
N LEU A 97 -3.31 0.00 -13.86
CA LEU A 97 -3.29 1.09 -14.83
C LEU A 97 -3.49 0.59 -16.26
N ALA A 98 -2.75 -0.44 -16.69
CA ALA A 98 -2.92 -1.07 -17.99
C ALA A 98 -4.34 -1.62 -18.18
N LEU A 99 -4.90 -2.28 -17.16
CA LEU A 99 -6.29 -2.75 -17.19
C LEU A 99 -7.26 -1.57 -17.32
N THR A 100 -7.05 -0.48 -16.58
CA THR A 100 -7.91 0.71 -16.64
C THR A 100 -7.85 1.42 -18.00
N LEU A 101 -6.68 1.40 -18.67
CA LEU A 101 -6.52 2.01 -19.99
C LEU A 101 -7.06 1.13 -21.13
N LEU A 102 -7.00 -0.20 -20.99
CA LEU A 102 -7.33 -1.13 -22.08
C LEU A 102 -8.71 -1.80 -21.94
N VAL A 103 -9.18 -2.07 -20.72
CA VAL A 103 -10.44 -2.81 -20.48
C VAL A 103 -11.70 -1.98 -20.77
N PRO A 104 -11.80 -0.68 -20.42
CA PRO A 104 -12.95 0.11 -20.81
C PRO A 104 -13.14 0.25 -22.33
N PRO A 105 -12.15 0.69 -23.14
CA PRO A 105 -12.32 0.73 -24.60
C PRO A 105 -12.50 -0.68 -25.19
N PHE A 106 -11.87 -1.68 -24.54
CA PHE A 106 -12.24 -3.09 -24.44
C PHE A 106 -13.72 -3.40 -24.66
N LEU A 107 -14.45 -3.11 -23.58
CA LEU A 107 -15.82 -3.52 -23.32
C LEU A 107 -16.86 -2.64 -24.02
N PHE A 108 -16.57 -1.33 -24.15
CA PHE A 108 -17.49 -0.36 -24.74
C PHE A 108 -17.24 -0.14 -26.24
N ASN A 109 -16.24 -0.81 -26.82
CA ASN A 109 -15.85 -0.68 -28.22
C ASN A 109 -15.51 0.78 -28.61
N GLU A 110 -14.83 1.49 -27.71
CA GLU A 110 -14.49 2.91 -27.83
C GLU A 110 -13.03 3.17 -28.25
N PHE A 111 -12.38 2.18 -28.87
CA PHE A 111 -11.03 2.38 -29.39
C PHE A 111 -10.98 3.54 -30.41
N PRO A 112 -9.84 4.24 -30.49
CA PRO A 112 -9.63 5.23 -31.54
C PRO A 112 -9.72 4.57 -32.91
N THR A 113 -10.23 5.31 -33.87
CA THR A 113 -10.14 4.97 -35.28
C THR A 113 -8.68 4.96 -35.72
N MET A 114 -8.35 4.15 -36.73
CA MET A 114 -6.98 4.06 -37.24
C MET A 114 -6.57 5.44 -37.81
N PRO A 115 -5.52 6.09 -37.29
CA PRO A 115 -5.14 7.41 -37.76
C PRO A 115 -4.68 7.33 -39.22
N ALA A 116 -5.15 8.26 -40.05
CA ALA A 116 -4.57 8.45 -41.37
C ALA A 116 -3.19 9.10 -41.20
N PHE A 117 -2.15 8.52 -41.83
CA PHE A 117 -0.83 9.16 -41.83
C PHE A 117 -0.92 10.51 -42.54
N PRO A 118 -0.44 11.61 -41.92
CA PRO A 118 -0.45 12.92 -42.56
C PRO A 118 0.41 12.87 -43.84
N GLN A 119 -0.12 13.36 -44.96
CA GLN A 119 0.61 13.44 -46.23
C GLN A 119 1.76 14.46 -46.18
N THR A 120 1.79 15.33 -45.16
CA THR A 120 2.75 16.43 -45.00
C THR A 120 3.33 16.47 -43.59
N VAL A 121 3.90 15.36 -43.12
CA VAL A 121 4.73 15.38 -41.89
C VAL A 121 6.00 16.16 -42.20
N ALA A 122 6.27 17.20 -41.42
CA ALA A 122 7.45 18.01 -41.65
C ALA A 122 8.72 17.24 -41.25
N LEU A 123 9.84 17.48 -41.94
CA LEU A 123 11.10 16.74 -41.69
C LEU A 123 11.55 16.82 -40.22
N HIS A 124 11.29 17.94 -39.55
CA HIS A 124 11.64 18.12 -38.15
C HIS A 124 10.85 17.18 -37.22
N GLU A 125 9.57 16.87 -37.50
CA GLU A 125 8.75 15.96 -36.68
C GLU A 125 9.32 14.54 -36.71
N TRP A 126 9.76 14.07 -37.89
CA TRP A 126 10.44 12.79 -38.05
C TRP A 126 11.77 12.73 -37.30
N VAL A 127 12.54 13.81 -37.32
CA VAL A 127 13.81 13.90 -36.58
C VAL A 127 13.56 13.75 -35.08
N PHE A 128 12.57 14.45 -34.51
CA PHE A 128 12.28 14.34 -33.08
C PHE A 128 11.69 12.99 -32.68
N LEU A 129 10.84 12.38 -33.52
CA LEU A 129 10.39 11.01 -33.30
C LEU A 129 11.58 10.03 -33.30
N GLY A 130 12.51 10.20 -34.23
CA GLY A 130 13.75 9.44 -34.29
C GLY A 130 14.61 9.62 -33.03
N ILE A 131 14.81 10.87 -32.58
CA ILE A 131 15.53 11.17 -31.34
C ILE A 131 14.83 10.52 -30.15
N ALA A 132 13.49 10.58 -30.07
CA ALA A 132 12.74 9.99 -28.98
C ALA A 132 12.90 8.46 -28.91
N VAL A 133 12.83 7.77 -30.05
CA VAL A 133 13.01 6.31 -30.13
C VAL A 133 14.46 5.92 -29.81
N ILE A 134 15.43 6.64 -30.35
CA ILE A 134 16.86 6.40 -30.08
C ILE A 134 17.17 6.66 -28.60
N GLY A 135 16.61 7.71 -28.01
CA GLY A 135 16.76 8.06 -26.60
C GLY A 135 16.24 6.96 -25.68
N VAL A 136 15.03 6.45 -25.93
CA VAL A 136 14.48 5.31 -25.19
C VAL A 136 15.37 4.07 -25.35
N ALA A 137 15.82 3.77 -26.56
CA ALA A 137 16.71 2.63 -26.80
C ALA A 137 18.07 2.78 -26.09
N ALA A 138 18.61 3.99 -26.01
CA ALA A 138 19.85 4.30 -25.31
C ALA A 138 19.69 4.13 -23.79
N VAL A 139 18.58 4.62 -23.21
CA VAL A 139 18.26 4.42 -21.78
C VAL A 139 18.12 2.95 -21.44
N LEU A 140 17.41 2.16 -22.27
CA LEU A 140 17.19 0.72 -22.04
C LEU A 140 18.45 -0.15 -22.22
N ARG A 141 19.45 0.34 -22.97
CA ARG A 141 20.73 -0.35 -23.22
C ARG A 141 21.88 0.17 -22.37
N ALA A 142 21.67 1.20 -21.57
CA ALA A 142 22.69 1.78 -20.73
C ALA A 142 23.25 0.72 -19.75
N ALA A 143 24.56 0.47 -19.82
CA ALA A 143 25.24 -0.48 -18.95
C ALA A 143 25.34 0.05 -17.51
N ASP A 144 25.51 1.36 -17.36
CA ASP A 144 25.63 2.04 -16.07
C ASP A 144 24.52 3.07 -15.87
N ARG A 145 24.12 3.26 -14.61
CA ARG A 145 23.05 4.21 -14.23
C ARG A 145 23.39 5.65 -14.59
N LEU A 146 24.67 6.04 -14.55
CA LEU A 146 25.11 7.36 -14.98
C LEU A 146 24.81 7.58 -16.47
N THR A 147 25.11 6.58 -17.31
CA THR A 147 24.80 6.62 -18.75
C THR A 147 23.29 6.68 -18.98
N ALA A 148 22.50 5.95 -18.20
CA ALA A 148 21.04 6.03 -18.26
C ALA A 148 20.51 7.43 -17.91
N ILE A 149 21.08 8.08 -16.89
CA ILE A 149 20.71 9.45 -16.50
C ILE A 149 21.07 10.45 -17.60
N VAL A 150 22.26 10.36 -18.18
CA VAL A 150 22.68 11.25 -19.27
C VAL A 150 21.82 11.04 -20.50
N ALA A 151 21.49 9.79 -20.85
CA ALA A 151 20.59 9.48 -21.96
C ALA A 151 19.17 10.00 -21.71
N LEU A 152 18.68 9.95 -20.47
CA LEU A 152 17.42 10.57 -20.06
C LEU A 152 17.48 12.10 -20.21
N GLY A 153 18.62 12.71 -19.86
CA GLY A 153 18.89 14.13 -20.09
C GLY A 153 18.70 14.53 -21.55
N ILE A 154 19.33 13.79 -22.47
CA ILE A 154 19.21 14.01 -23.92
C ILE A 154 17.73 13.96 -24.36
N GLN A 155 16.95 13.04 -23.80
CA GLN A 155 15.51 12.95 -24.08
C GLN A 155 14.76 14.21 -23.61
N GLY A 156 15.06 14.71 -22.41
CA GLY A 156 14.46 15.94 -21.89
C GLY A 156 14.79 17.17 -22.75
N PHE A 157 16.04 17.28 -23.21
CA PHE A 157 16.45 18.33 -24.15
C PHE A 157 15.71 18.21 -25.49
N ALA A 158 15.51 17.00 -26.02
CA ALA A 158 14.74 16.79 -27.24
C ALA A 158 13.28 17.27 -27.09
N ILE A 159 12.65 16.99 -25.95
CA ILE A 159 11.29 17.47 -25.64
C ILE A 159 11.25 19.00 -25.52
N ALA A 160 12.26 19.61 -24.91
CA ALA A 160 12.33 21.08 -24.81
C ALA A 160 12.42 21.75 -26.19
N VAL A 161 13.18 21.18 -27.12
CA VAL A 161 13.24 21.69 -28.50
C VAL A 161 11.91 21.47 -29.23
N LEU A 162 11.21 20.35 -28.99
CA LEU A 162 9.85 20.14 -29.49
C LEU A 162 8.90 21.25 -29.04
N PHE A 163 8.92 21.64 -27.76
CA PHE A 163 8.09 22.75 -27.28
C PHE A 163 8.41 24.07 -28.00
N LEU A 164 9.70 24.37 -28.22
CA LEU A 164 10.09 25.58 -28.94
C LEU A 164 9.56 25.58 -30.38
N LEU A 165 9.62 24.43 -31.04
CA LEU A 165 9.15 24.25 -32.42
C LEU A 165 7.64 24.41 -32.55
N PHE A 166 6.88 23.94 -31.55
CA PHE A 166 5.43 24.11 -31.48
C PHE A 166 5.00 25.48 -30.89
N GLY A 167 5.92 26.44 -30.76
CA GLY A 167 5.60 27.81 -30.35
C GLY A 167 5.36 28.00 -28.85
N ALA A 168 5.86 27.08 -28.00
CA ALA A 168 5.80 27.17 -26.55
C ALA A 168 7.18 27.48 -25.92
N PRO A 169 7.70 28.71 -26.07
CA PRO A 169 9.04 29.08 -25.60
C PRO A 169 9.18 29.04 -24.07
N ASP A 170 8.15 29.44 -23.32
CA ASP A 170 8.19 29.44 -21.84
C ASP A 170 8.31 28.01 -21.29
N LEU A 171 7.59 27.06 -21.86
CA LEU A 171 7.71 25.63 -21.53
C LEU A 171 9.08 25.08 -21.92
N SER A 172 9.63 25.52 -23.06
CA SER A 172 10.96 25.10 -23.51
C SER A 172 12.06 25.54 -22.55
N PHE A 173 12.10 26.82 -22.17
CA PHE A 173 13.14 27.34 -21.28
C PHE A 173 13.05 26.74 -19.87
N THR A 174 11.84 26.54 -19.35
CA THR A 174 11.65 25.86 -18.07
C THR A 174 12.10 24.40 -18.14
N GLN A 175 11.77 23.68 -19.22
CA GLN A 175 12.23 22.31 -19.43
C GLN A 175 13.76 22.22 -19.50
N PHE A 176 14.45 23.12 -20.23
CA PHE A 176 15.92 23.14 -20.26
C PHE A 176 16.53 23.37 -18.87
N MET A 177 15.97 24.30 -18.10
CA MET A 177 16.45 24.61 -16.75
C MET A 177 16.26 23.40 -15.82
N VAL A 178 15.07 22.81 -15.80
CA VAL A 178 14.74 21.65 -14.95
C VAL A 178 15.57 20.42 -15.33
N GLU A 179 15.76 20.17 -16.63
CA GLU A 179 16.56 19.04 -17.11
C GLU A 179 18.03 19.20 -16.68
N THR A 180 18.59 20.40 -16.86
CA THR A 180 19.96 20.70 -16.42
C THR A 180 20.13 20.51 -14.92
N LEU A 181 19.20 21.02 -14.11
CA LEU A 181 19.24 20.86 -12.66
C LEU A 181 19.10 19.39 -12.24
N SER A 182 18.21 18.64 -12.89
CA SER A 182 17.96 17.23 -12.58
C SER A 182 19.19 16.37 -12.87
N VAL A 183 19.83 16.55 -14.03
CA VAL A 183 21.07 15.86 -14.39
C VAL A 183 22.19 16.20 -13.40
N VAL A 184 22.35 17.48 -13.02
CA VAL A 184 23.36 17.90 -12.03
C VAL A 184 23.10 17.27 -10.66
N ILE A 185 21.87 17.33 -10.14
CA ILE A 185 21.51 16.75 -8.84
C ILE A 185 21.72 15.24 -8.85
N LEU A 186 21.23 14.54 -9.88
CA LEU A 186 21.39 13.10 -10.02
C LEU A 186 22.87 12.70 -10.13
N ALA A 187 23.67 13.42 -10.94
CA ALA A 187 25.09 13.19 -11.05
C ALA A 187 25.79 13.34 -9.69
N LEU A 188 25.51 14.42 -8.94
CA LEU A 188 26.05 14.64 -7.59
C LEU A 188 25.68 13.50 -6.64
N VAL A 189 24.42 13.06 -6.63
CA VAL A 189 23.96 11.94 -5.79
C VAL A 189 24.69 10.63 -6.17
N MET A 190 24.86 10.38 -7.47
CA MET A 190 25.54 9.18 -7.96
C MET A 190 27.02 9.15 -7.55
N THR A 191 27.71 10.28 -7.42
CA THR A 191 29.11 10.30 -6.91
C THR A 191 29.25 9.71 -5.50
N ARG A 192 28.17 9.73 -4.71
CA ARG A 192 28.16 9.22 -3.33
C ARG A 192 27.64 7.79 -3.21
N LEU A 193 27.08 7.22 -4.28
CA LEU A 193 26.41 5.92 -4.26
C LEU A 193 27.30 4.88 -4.94
N ARG A 194 27.84 3.93 -4.16
CA ARG A 194 28.54 2.76 -4.72
C ARG A 194 27.50 1.77 -5.22
N LEU A 195 27.24 1.78 -6.52
CA LEU A 195 26.25 0.92 -7.16
C LEU A 195 26.98 -0.21 -7.90
N THR A 196 26.58 -1.45 -7.62
CA THR A 196 27.04 -2.59 -8.42
C THR A 196 26.36 -2.54 -9.79
N PRO A 197 27.09 -2.76 -10.90
CA PRO A 197 26.56 -2.60 -12.26
C PRO A 197 25.48 -3.60 -12.70
N SER A 198 25.20 -4.65 -11.94
CA SER A 198 24.51 -5.82 -12.49
C SER A 198 23.10 -6.00 -11.94
N ASP A 199 22.12 -5.79 -12.81
CA ASP A 199 20.72 -6.22 -12.63
C ASP A 199 20.63 -7.72 -12.92
N HIS A 200 20.73 -8.56 -11.88
CA HIS A 200 20.71 -10.03 -12.00
C HIS A 200 19.29 -10.59 -12.21
N ARG A 201 18.44 -9.89 -12.95
CA ARG A 201 17.05 -10.32 -13.15
C ARG A 201 16.96 -11.47 -14.14
N PRO A 202 16.16 -12.51 -13.85
CA PRO A 202 15.89 -13.56 -14.82
C PRO A 202 15.16 -12.98 -16.04
N LEU A 203 15.47 -13.51 -17.23
CA LEU A 203 14.88 -13.05 -18.50
C LEU A 203 13.34 -13.06 -18.47
N LEU A 204 12.73 -14.04 -17.82
CA LEU A 204 11.28 -14.15 -17.70
C LEU A 204 10.66 -12.95 -16.96
N GLN A 205 11.29 -12.50 -15.87
CA GLN A 205 10.82 -11.33 -15.13
C GLN A 205 10.96 -10.06 -15.98
N ARG A 206 12.07 -9.91 -16.70
CA ARG A 206 12.27 -8.78 -17.61
C ARG A 206 11.25 -8.76 -18.74
N LEU A 207 10.88 -9.91 -19.29
CA LEU A 207 9.84 -10.01 -20.30
C LEU A 207 8.47 -9.63 -19.72
N PHE A 208 8.14 -10.11 -18.53
CA PHE A 208 6.89 -9.75 -17.85
C PHE A 208 6.80 -8.24 -17.59
N ASP A 209 7.84 -7.63 -17.00
CA ASP A 209 7.91 -6.18 -16.79
C ASP A 209 7.80 -5.42 -18.12
N GLY A 210 8.44 -5.92 -19.17
CA GLY A 210 8.35 -5.39 -20.53
C GLY A 210 6.94 -5.46 -21.11
N THR A 211 6.20 -6.55 -20.90
CA THR A 211 4.80 -6.67 -21.36
C THR A 211 3.90 -5.67 -20.66
N ILE A 212 4.09 -5.44 -19.36
CA ILE A 212 3.32 -4.44 -18.59
C ILE A 212 3.66 -3.03 -19.10
N ALA A 213 4.94 -2.72 -19.30
CA ALA A 213 5.37 -1.44 -19.83
C ALA A 213 4.77 -1.16 -21.22
N LEU A 214 4.76 -2.16 -22.10
CA LEU A 214 4.11 -2.07 -23.42
C LEU A 214 2.60 -1.90 -23.29
N ALA A 215 1.93 -2.63 -22.40
CA ALA A 215 0.49 -2.49 -22.18
C ALA A 215 0.11 -1.08 -21.69
N CYS A 216 0.87 -0.51 -20.74
CA CYS A 216 0.68 0.87 -20.31
C CYS A 216 0.95 1.87 -21.43
N GLY A 217 2.08 1.72 -22.15
CA GLY A 217 2.47 2.64 -23.23
C GLY A 217 1.47 2.63 -24.39
N THR A 218 1.00 1.45 -24.80
CA THR A 218 -0.07 1.30 -25.80
C THR A 218 -1.39 1.86 -25.28
N GLY A 219 -1.76 1.61 -24.01
CA GLY A 219 -2.93 2.21 -23.39
C GLY A 219 -2.93 3.74 -23.43
N PHE A 220 -1.82 4.38 -23.05
CA PHE A 220 -1.68 5.84 -23.17
C PHE A 220 -1.70 6.32 -24.61
N THR A 221 -1.07 5.59 -25.52
CA THR A 221 -1.07 5.95 -26.96
C THR A 221 -2.50 5.94 -27.50
N LEU A 222 -3.29 4.90 -27.20
CA LEU A 222 -4.68 4.80 -27.64
C LEU A 222 -5.55 5.89 -27.00
N LEU A 223 -5.33 6.19 -25.71
CA LEU A 223 -6.04 7.28 -25.03
C LEU A 223 -5.74 8.64 -25.68
N LEU A 224 -4.47 8.93 -25.98
CA LEU A 224 -4.07 10.18 -26.63
C LEU A 224 -4.61 10.27 -28.06
N LEU A 225 -4.55 9.18 -28.82
CA LEU A 225 -5.18 9.13 -30.15
C LEU A 225 -6.67 9.44 -30.06
N LYS A 226 -7.37 8.83 -29.10
CA LYS A 226 -8.79 9.08 -28.89
C LYS A 226 -9.09 10.53 -28.48
N SER A 227 -8.21 11.12 -27.67
CA SER A 227 -8.34 12.52 -27.24
C SER A 227 -8.07 13.51 -28.37
N VAL A 228 -7.24 13.17 -29.36
CA VAL A 228 -6.93 14.05 -30.50
C VAL A 228 -7.97 13.92 -31.62
N GLU A 229 -8.72 12.80 -31.67
CA GLU A 229 -9.86 12.63 -32.58
C GLU A 229 -11.02 13.59 -32.30
N THR A 230 -11.15 14.06 -31.05
CA THR A 230 -12.23 14.96 -30.69
C THR A 230 -11.96 16.37 -31.22
N PRO A 231 -12.98 17.08 -31.74
CA PRO A 231 -12.80 18.43 -32.22
C PRO A 231 -12.33 19.34 -31.09
N PHE A 232 -11.26 20.10 -31.33
CA PHE A 232 -10.71 21.02 -30.35
C PHE A 232 -11.65 22.21 -30.14
N ASP A 233 -12.06 22.45 -28.90
CA ASP A 233 -12.85 23.61 -28.51
C ASP A 233 -11.95 24.81 -28.18
N ASN A 234 -12.07 25.88 -28.96
CA ASN A 234 -11.27 27.10 -28.80
C ASN A 234 -11.80 28.07 -27.75
N ALA A 235 -12.92 27.79 -27.05
CA ALA A 235 -13.55 28.74 -26.14
C ALA A 235 -12.60 29.37 -25.10
N LEU A 236 -11.72 28.57 -24.49
CA LEU A 236 -10.71 29.07 -23.54
C LEU A 236 -9.58 29.84 -24.23
N THR A 237 -9.13 29.39 -25.39
CA THR A 237 -8.12 30.08 -26.20
C THR A 237 -8.62 31.48 -26.57
N ASP A 238 -9.86 31.59 -27.03
CA ASP A 238 -10.49 32.85 -27.41
C ASP A 238 -10.69 33.77 -26.20
N PHE A 239 -11.12 33.21 -25.06
CA PHE A 239 -11.25 33.95 -23.81
C PHE A 239 -9.91 34.57 -23.38
N PHE A 240 -8.83 33.79 -23.30
CA PHE A 240 -7.54 34.32 -22.88
C PHE A 240 -6.96 35.31 -23.89
N ASN A 241 -7.10 35.04 -25.20
CA ASN A 241 -6.66 35.99 -26.23
C ASN A 241 -7.39 37.34 -26.14
N ALA A 242 -8.69 37.33 -25.85
CA ALA A 242 -9.48 38.56 -25.72
C ALA A 242 -9.13 39.36 -24.46
N TYR A 243 -8.87 38.69 -23.33
CA TYR A 243 -8.79 39.36 -22.02
C TYR A 243 -7.37 39.51 -21.45
N SER A 244 -6.38 38.71 -21.88
CA SER A 244 -5.02 38.78 -21.32
C SER A 244 -4.37 40.15 -21.50
N LYS A 245 -4.55 40.79 -22.66
CA LYS A 245 -3.98 42.13 -22.91
C LYS A 245 -4.89 43.26 -22.41
N VAL A 246 -6.21 43.10 -22.51
CA VAL A 246 -7.19 44.16 -22.23
C VAL A 246 -7.46 44.31 -20.73
N ILE A 247 -7.60 43.20 -20.01
CA ILE A 247 -7.94 43.20 -18.57
C ILE A 247 -6.68 43.00 -17.72
N ALA A 248 -5.87 42.02 -18.05
CA ALA A 248 -4.67 41.66 -17.28
C ALA A 248 -3.41 42.43 -17.71
N HIS A 249 -3.51 43.29 -18.74
CA HIS A 249 -2.44 44.18 -19.21
C HIS A 249 -1.14 43.47 -19.63
N GLY A 250 -1.19 42.17 -19.94
CA GLY A 250 -0.02 41.37 -20.32
C GLY A 250 -0.03 40.94 -21.78
N ALA A 251 1.13 41.02 -22.44
CA ALA A 251 1.31 40.59 -23.82
C ALA A 251 1.67 39.09 -23.95
N ASN A 252 2.28 38.50 -22.91
CA ASN A 252 2.55 37.07 -22.85
C ASN A 252 1.34 36.36 -22.22
N VAL A 253 0.51 35.75 -23.06
CA VAL A 253 -0.71 35.05 -22.64
C VAL A 253 -0.42 33.92 -21.65
N VAL A 254 0.67 33.15 -21.83
CA VAL A 254 1.03 32.04 -20.94
C VAL A 254 1.34 32.55 -19.54
N ASN A 255 2.20 33.57 -19.43
CA ASN A 255 2.52 34.17 -18.14
C ASN A 255 1.30 34.79 -17.45
N VAL A 256 0.41 35.43 -18.22
CA VAL A 256 -0.83 36.01 -17.69
C VAL A 256 -1.77 34.93 -17.15
N ILE A 257 -1.91 33.80 -17.85
CA ILE A 257 -2.72 32.68 -17.36
C ILE A 257 -2.19 32.19 -16.02
N ILE A 258 -0.88 31.99 -15.93
CA ILE A 258 -0.21 31.35 -14.78
C ILE A 258 -0.19 32.26 -13.54
N VAL A 259 -0.04 33.57 -13.71
CA VAL A 259 0.09 34.53 -12.59
C VAL A 259 -1.24 35.18 -12.20
N ASP A 260 -2.11 35.49 -13.16
CA ASP A 260 -3.34 36.27 -12.90
C ASP A 260 -4.57 35.37 -12.87
N PHE A 261 -4.94 34.76 -14.02
CA PHE A 261 -6.16 33.94 -14.10
C PHE A 261 -6.12 32.66 -13.26
N ARG A 262 -4.94 32.02 -13.16
CA ARG A 262 -4.69 30.78 -12.43
C ARG A 262 -3.58 30.93 -11.39
N GLY A 263 -3.45 32.11 -10.80
CA GLY A 263 -2.43 32.41 -9.77
C GLY A 263 -2.47 31.52 -8.52
N VAL A 264 -3.60 30.85 -8.24
CA VAL A 264 -3.69 29.91 -7.13
C VAL A 264 -2.89 28.63 -7.40
N ASP A 265 -2.88 28.16 -8.65
CA ASP A 265 -2.12 26.95 -9.03
C ASP A 265 -0.62 27.20 -8.89
N THR A 266 -0.14 28.39 -9.29
CA THR A 266 1.27 28.77 -9.11
C THR A 266 1.67 28.96 -7.66
N LEU A 267 0.80 29.54 -6.83
CA LEU A 267 1.04 29.60 -5.38
C LEU A 267 1.22 28.19 -4.81
N GLY A 268 0.40 27.23 -5.26
CA GLY A 268 0.49 25.81 -4.91
C GLY A 268 1.81 25.18 -5.36
N GLU A 269 2.22 25.39 -6.61
CA GLU A 269 3.49 24.88 -7.15
C GLU A 269 4.70 25.44 -6.38
N ILE A 270 4.73 26.75 -6.12
CA ILE A 270 5.79 27.40 -5.33
C ILE A 270 5.83 26.82 -3.90
N ALA A 271 4.67 26.58 -3.28
CA ALA A 271 4.59 25.96 -1.97
C ALA A 271 5.17 24.53 -1.97
N VAL A 272 4.89 23.72 -2.99
CA VAL A 272 5.44 22.37 -3.14
C VAL A 272 6.98 22.41 -3.28
N VAL A 273 7.51 23.31 -4.11
CA VAL A 273 8.97 23.48 -4.29
C VAL A 273 9.62 23.93 -2.99
N MET A 274 9.03 24.91 -2.29
CA MET A 274 9.48 25.38 -0.98
C MET A 274 9.52 24.25 0.06
N ILE A 275 8.43 23.50 0.20
CA ILE A 275 8.34 22.38 1.15
C ILE A 275 9.35 21.29 0.79
N THR A 276 9.53 20.99 -0.49
CA THR A 276 10.54 20.01 -0.96
C THR A 276 11.94 20.47 -0.59
N GLY A 277 12.29 21.74 -0.82
CA GLY A 277 13.57 22.32 -0.42
C GLY A 277 13.82 22.25 1.09
N LEU A 278 12.80 22.58 1.90
CA LEU A 278 12.86 22.48 3.36
C LEU A 278 13.01 21.03 3.83
N ALA A 279 12.31 20.08 3.21
CA ALA A 279 12.40 18.65 3.54
C ALA A 279 13.80 18.10 3.22
N VAL A 280 14.37 18.44 2.05
CA VAL A 280 15.75 18.07 1.69
C VAL A 280 16.74 18.65 2.70
N LEU A 281 16.60 19.94 3.07
CA LEU A 281 17.44 20.58 4.06
C LEU A 281 17.37 19.89 5.44
N ALA A 282 16.17 19.53 5.88
CA ALA A 282 15.95 18.81 7.13
C ALA A 282 16.63 17.42 7.11
N LEU A 283 16.46 16.66 6.02
CA LEU A 283 17.07 15.32 5.87
C LEU A 283 18.61 15.38 5.87
N VAL A 284 19.19 16.38 5.20
CA VAL A 284 20.65 16.56 5.18
C VAL A 284 21.18 16.92 6.58
N ARG A 285 20.49 17.81 7.32
CA ARG A 285 20.89 18.22 8.67
C ARG A 285 20.76 17.10 9.70
N VAL A 286 19.65 16.36 9.70
CA VAL A 286 19.43 15.25 10.66
C VAL A 286 20.52 14.18 10.51
N ARG A 287 20.88 13.82 9.27
CA ARG A 287 21.91 12.81 9.02
C ARG A 287 23.32 13.28 9.37
N ALA A 288 23.59 14.59 9.30
CA ALA A 288 24.85 15.17 9.76
C ALA A 288 24.95 15.13 11.30
N GLY A 289 23.86 15.42 12.02
CA GLY A 289 23.81 15.39 13.49
C GLY A 289 24.10 14.00 14.09
N THR A 290 23.59 12.92 13.49
CA THR A 290 23.85 11.54 13.95
C THR A 290 25.34 11.16 13.85
N LYS A 291 26.07 11.69 12.87
CA LYS A 291 27.52 11.46 12.76
C LYS A 291 28.32 12.25 13.79
N THR A 292 27.85 13.43 14.17
CA THR A 292 28.51 14.28 15.17
C THR A 292 28.35 13.72 16.60
N GLU A 293 27.19 13.17 16.96
CA GLU A 293 27.00 12.57 18.29
C GLU A 293 27.71 11.22 18.46
N LEU A 294 27.78 10.40 17.41
CA LEU A 294 28.55 9.13 17.45
C LEU A 294 30.08 9.36 17.44
N GLY A 295 30.55 10.55 17.02
CA GLY A 295 31.96 10.94 17.05
C GLY A 295 32.38 11.74 18.30
N ALA A 296 31.44 12.34 19.03
CA ALA A 296 31.73 13.24 20.15
C ALA A 296 31.24 12.75 21.53
N GLY A 297 30.65 11.55 21.62
CA GLY A 297 30.07 10.98 22.85
C GLY A 297 30.93 9.97 23.61
N GLY A 298 32.23 9.84 23.32
CA GLY A 298 33.16 8.95 24.01
C GLY A 298 33.70 9.51 25.33
N ALA A 299 32.86 10.10 26.19
CA ALA A 299 33.28 10.52 27.52
C ALA A 299 32.15 10.41 28.55
N LYS A 300 32.27 9.38 29.39
CA LYS A 300 31.70 9.22 30.74
C LYS A 300 30.25 9.68 30.94
N ARG A 301 29.30 8.75 30.81
CA ARG A 301 28.11 8.72 31.68
C ARG A 301 28.16 7.48 32.56
N THR A 302 28.60 7.70 33.79
CA THR A 302 28.45 6.80 34.93
C THR A 302 26.97 6.52 35.14
N ALA A 303 26.57 5.27 35.01
CA ALA A 303 25.20 4.82 35.29
C ALA A 303 24.96 4.82 36.80
N THR A 304 24.17 5.76 37.30
CA THR A 304 23.61 5.69 38.66
C THR A 304 22.48 4.67 38.65
N ALA A 305 22.71 3.52 39.29
CA ALA A 305 21.72 2.48 39.46
C ALA A 305 20.63 2.91 40.45
N ILE A 306 19.36 2.79 40.05
CA ILE A 306 18.18 2.94 40.91
C ILE A 306 18.00 1.61 41.69
N PRO A 307 17.90 1.61 43.03
CA PRO A 307 17.66 0.38 43.78
C PRO A 307 16.17 0.04 43.77
N ILE A 308 15.80 -1.06 43.12
CA ILE A 308 14.46 -1.67 43.28
C ILE A 308 14.55 -2.68 44.43
N GLY A 309 13.71 -2.47 45.44
CA GLY A 309 13.66 -3.24 46.69
C GLY A 309 13.40 -4.73 46.47
N LYS A 310 14.11 -5.55 47.25
CA LYS A 310 13.89 -6.99 47.36
C LYS A 310 12.82 -7.25 48.42
N THR A 311 11.65 -7.73 48.01
CA THR A 311 10.72 -8.44 48.90
C THR A 311 10.87 -9.94 48.66
N ALA A 312 10.96 -10.66 49.77
CA ALA A 312 11.30 -12.07 49.84
C ALA A 312 10.19 -13.01 49.35
N ALA A 313 10.58 -14.12 48.71
CA ALA A 313 9.84 -15.38 48.78
C ALA A 313 10.86 -16.54 48.70
N LYS A 314 10.91 -17.30 49.78
CA LYS A 314 11.81 -18.43 50.05
C LYS A 314 11.08 -19.71 49.64
N ALA A 315 11.69 -20.55 48.80
CA ALA A 315 11.23 -21.91 48.53
C ALA A 315 12.36 -22.92 48.82
N PRO A 316 12.05 -24.15 49.31
CA PRO A 316 13.00 -24.95 50.07
C PRO A 316 13.88 -25.85 49.21
N THR A 317 15.07 -26.07 49.76
CA THR A 317 16.13 -26.99 49.34
C THR A 317 15.70 -28.47 49.29
N THR A 318 16.10 -29.18 48.24
CA THR A 318 16.34 -30.62 48.26
C THR A 318 17.75 -30.89 47.72
N LYS A 319 18.65 -31.31 48.62
CA LYS A 319 19.96 -31.87 48.31
C LYS A 319 19.79 -33.35 47.97
N ALA A 320 20.49 -33.82 46.95
CA ALA A 320 20.78 -35.25 46.75
C ALA A 320 22.30 -35.45 46.54
N PRO A 321 22.87 -36.60 46.93
CA PRO A 321 24.22 -36.68 47.48
C PRO A 321 25.31 -37.00 46.46
N GLN A 322 26.53 -36.62 46.82
CA GLN A 322 27.79 -37.00 46.19
C GLN A 322 28.02 -38.52 46.24
N ALA A 323 28.57 -39.07 45.16
CA ALA A 323 29.24 -40.36 45.15
C ALA A 323 30.53 -40.29 44.31
N LYS A 324 31.66 -40.49 44.98
CA LYS A 324 32.92 -41.11 44.47
C LYS A 324 33.00 -42.50 45.15
N PRO A 325 33.76 -43.52 44.68
CA PRO A 325 35.11 -43.41 44.11
C PRO A 325 35.54 -44.52 43.09
N SER A 326 36.85 -44.55 42.77
CA SER A 326 37.68 -45.65 42.22
C SER A 326 37.81 -45.72 40.68
N THR A 327 38.91 -46.09 40.02
CA THR A 327 40.32 -46.44 40.34
C THR A 327 41.05 -46.69 38.98
N GLY A 328 42.33 -46.31 38.85
CA GLY A 328 43.35 -46.87 37.92
C GLY A 328 43.15 -46.62 36.40
N ARG A 329 44.15 -46.46 35.52
CA ARG A 329 45.62 -46.50 35.48
C ARG A 329 46.01 -45.81 34.12
N PRO A 330 47.26 -45.40 33.88
CA PRO A 330 47.68 -44.69 32.66
C PRO A 330 48.12 -45.67 31.55
N ASP A 331 48.10 -45.24 30.29
CA ASP A 331 49.19 -45.42 29.31
C ASP A 331 48.77 -45.00 27.88
N ARG A 332 49.73 -44.34 27.21
CA ARG A 332 49.83 -43.89 25.80
C ARG A 332 49.24 -42.55 25.41
#